data_AF-A0A2P5KSV7-F1
#
_entry.id   AF-A0A2P5KSV7-F1
#
_cell.length_a   1.000
_cell.length_b   1.000
_cell.length_c   1.000
_cell.angle_alpha   90.00
_cell.angle_beta   90.00
_cell.angle_gamma   90.00
#
_symmetry.space_group_name_H-M   'P 1'
#
loop_
_entity.id
_entity.type
_entity.pdbx_description
1 polymer ?
#
loop_
_entity_poly.entity_id
_entity_poly.type
_entity_poly.pdbx_seq_one_letter_code
_entity_poly.pdbx_strand_id
1 'polypeptide(L)'
;MAHTSAKAKLMSNRKSVIDLEIARATYLISATRSQSKNKALLEQELRAVRLELKEKREYRIATLKEALQVATAVGLDKPSPAIFANDPSKGRSQQNFDTKNVPLFLLGSEALKEQIKVLEGRRQDDHEDERVSEIVRDLDILNGTPEGEAVRVRGDAIPLDATYLNNIRRLKLLKQIDAGEPTFQLLEVEQPPSPGDYSDVGNMLWNILRGFLLGLIAAVVIALGALALQASLPRPSRPA
;
A
#
# COMPACT_ATOMS: atom_id res chain seq x y z
N MET A 1 -16.43 48.18 -13.06
CA MET A 1 -16.48 46.84 -13.67
C MET A 1 -15.10 46.20 -13.86
N ALA A 2 -14.01 46.95 -14.13
CA ALA A 2 -12.68 46.37 -14.33
C ALA A 2 -11.97 45.87 -13.04
N HIS A 3 -12.14 46.57 -11.91
CA HIS A 3 -11.42 46.25 -10.66
C HIS A 3 -11.89 44.94 -9.97
N THR A 4 -13.16 44.56 -10.11
CA THR A 4 -13.70 43.30 -9.58
C THR A 4 -13.16 42.07 -10.32
N SER A 5 -12.94 42.19 -11.62
CA SER A 5 -12.36 41.13 -12.46
C SER A 5 -10.89 40.86 -12.09
N ALA A 6 -10.09 41.90 -11.84
CA ALA A 6 -8.69 41.76 -11.45
C ALA A 6 -8.51 41.07 -10.08
N LYS A 7 -9.32 41.44 -9.07
CA LYS A 7 -9.31 40.82 -7.74
C LYS A 7 -9.73 39.35 -7.78
N ALA A 8 -10.75 39.01 -8.56
CA ALA A 8 -11.20 37.63 -8.75
C ALA A 8 -10.12 36.78 -9.44
N LYS A 9 -9.42 37.34 -10.44
CA LYS A 9 -8.33 36.66 -11.16
C LYS A 9 -7.11 36.41 -10.26
N LEU A 10 -6.75 37.37 -9.41
CA LEU A 10 -5.67 37.23 -8.43
C LEU A 10 -6.00 36.17 -7.34
N MET A 11 -7.23 36.17 -6.82
CA MET A 11 -7.66 35.17 -5.84
C MET A 11 -7.73 33.76 -6.45
N SER A 12 -8.15 33.64 -7.71
CA SER A 12 -8.10 32.38 -8.46
C SER A 12 -6.66 31.86 -8.61
N ASN A 13 -5.72 32.74 -8.95
CA ASN A 13 -4.30 32.39 -9.05
C ASN A 13 -3.68 31.99 -7.70
N ARG A 14 -4.01 32.66 -6.59
CA ARG A 14 -3.51 32.25 -5.26
C ARG A 14 -4.09 30.91 -4.83
N LYS A 15 -5.38 30.66 -5.08
CA LYS A 15 -6.02 29.38 -4.79
C LYS A 15 -5.38 28.26 -5.58
N SER A 16 -5.08 28.46 -6.88
CA SER A 16 -4.44 27.44 -7.71
C SER A 16 -3.01 27.11 -7.26
N VAL A 17 -2.26 28.08 -6.73
CA VAL A 17 -0.95 27.83 -6.12
C VAL A 17 -1.07 27.02 -4.83
N ILE A 18 -2.00 27.37 -3.95
CA ILE A 18 -2.23 26.64 -2.68
C ILE A 18 -2.70 25.20 -2.95
N ASP A 19 -3.64 25.01 -3.87
CA ASP A 19 -4.14 23.68 -4.25
C ASP A 19 -2.99 22.80 -4.79
N LEU A 20 -2.03 23.40 -5.48
CA LEU A 20 -0.86 22.70 -5.99
C LEU A 20 0.14 22.33 -4.90
N GLU A 21 0.38 23.21 -3.93
CA GLU A 21 1.23 22.91 -2.78
C GLU A 21 0.65 21.76 -1.93
N ILE A 22 -0.67 21.76 -1.73
CA ILE A 22 -1.39 20.66 -1.05
C ILE A 22 -1.24 19.36 -1.85
N ALA A 23 -1.41 19.40 -3.17
CA ALA A 23 -1.24 18.22 -4.03
C ALA A 23 0.20 17.67 -3.97
N ARG A 24 1.21 18.55 -3.98
CA ARG A 24 2.62 18.17 -3.80
C ARG A 24 2.86 17.52 -2.44
N ALA A 25 2.40 18.14 -1.35
CA ALA A 25 2.57 17.61 0.00
C ALA A 25 1.90 16.23 0.15
N THR A 26 0.68 16.08 -0.37
CA THR A 26 -0.06 14.81 -0.37
C THR A 26 0.67 13.72 -1.14
N TYR A 27 1.24 14.06 -2.32
CA TYR A 27 2.06 13.14 -3.11
C TYR A 27 3.34 12.70 -2.37
N LEU A 28 4.06 13.64 -1.75
CA LEU A 28 5.26 13.32 -0.98
C LEU A 28 4.95 12.39 0.20
N ILE A 29 3.85 12.66 0.92
CA ILE A 29 3.38 11.81 2.01
C ILE A 29 3.00 10.41 1.49
N SER A 30 2.26 10.31 0.39
CA SER A 30 1.86 9.01 -0.17
C SER A 30 3.04 8.22 -0.70
N ALA A 31 4.00 8.86 -1.37
CA ALA A 31 5.23 8.25 -1.85
C ALA A 31 6.10 7.75 -0.69
N THR A 32 6.33 8.58 0.33
CA THR A 32 7.10 8.20 1.53
C THR A 32 6.43 7.04 2.28
N ARG A 33 5.10 7.09 2.42
CA ARG A 33 4.32 6.01 3.05
C ARG A 33 4.37 4.71 2.26
N SER A 34 4.40 4.79 0.93
CA SER A 34 4.57 3.62 0.07
C SER A 34 5.96 3.00 0.26
N GLN A 35 7.01 3.82 0.25
CA GLN A 35 8.38 3.38 0.52
C GLN A 35 8.52 2.74 1.90
N SER A 36 7.94 3.35 2.95
CA SER A 36 7.98 2.80 4.30
C SER A 36 7.23 1.47 4.42
N LYS A 37 6.09 1.33 3.73
CA LYS A 37 5.34 0.06 3.66
C LYS A 37 6.18 -1.02 2.98
N ASN A 38 6.82 -0.70 1.86
CA ASN A 38 7.67 -1.63 1.12
C ASN A 38 8.87 -2.08 1.97
N LYS A 39 9.51 -1.15 2.69
CA LYS A 39 10.61 -1.47 3.62
C LYS A 39 10.15 -2.43 4.72
N ALA A 40 9.04 -2.12 5.39
CA ALA A 40 8.53 -2.96 6.48
C ALA A 40 8.19 -4.39 6.01
N LEU A 41 7.65 -4.52 4.80
CA LEU A 41 7.36 -5.82 4.18
C LEU A 41 8.65 -6.60 3.87
N LEU A 42 9.66 -5.95 3.27
CA LEU A 42 10.96 -6.57 2.98
C LEU A 42 11.68 -7.01 4.26
N GLU A 43 11.63 -6.21 5.33
CA GLU A 43 12.19 -6.61 6.62
C GLU A 43 11.44 -7.80 7.24
N GLN A 44 10.12 -7.88 7.05
CA GLN A 44 9.32 -9.02 7.50
C GLN A 44 9.66 -10.28 6.70
N GLU A 45 9.80 -10.15 5.38
CA GLU A 45 10.22 -11.23 4.51
C GLU A 45 11.62 -11.74 4.88
N LEU A 46 12.58 -10.83 5.10
CA LEU A 46 13.93 -11.18 5.55
C LEU A 46 13.92 -11.99 6.86
N ARG A 47 13.07 -11.59 7.82
CA ARG A 47 12.90 -12.35 9.07
C ARG A 47 12.30 -13.73 8.82
N ALA A 48 11.30 -13.84 7.93
CA ALA A 48 10.67 -15.11 7.59
C ALA A 48 11.67 -16.07 6.93
N VAL A 49 12.44 -15.61 5.94
CA VAL A 49 13.46 -16.42 5.26
C VAL A 49 14.55 -16.88 6.23
N ARG A 50 15.04 -15.99 7.10
CA ARG A 50 16.02 -16.37 8.13
C ARG A 50 15.47 -17.41 9.12
N LEU A 51 14.18 -17.33 9.45
CA LEU A 51 13.53 -18.33 10.29
C LEU A 51 13.46 -19.69 9.56
N GLU A 52 13.05 -19.70 8.30
CA GLU A 52 13.01 -20.92 7.48
C GLU A 52 14.39 -21.57 7.37
N LEU A 53 15.44 -20.78 7.13
CA LEU A 53 16.82 -21.27 7.06
C LEU A 53 17.28 -21.87 8.40
N LYS A 54 16.91 -21.23 9.52
CA LYS A 54 17.18 -21.76 10.85
C LYS A 54 16.45 -23.09 11.08
N GLU A 55 15.18 -23.19 10.72
CA GLU A 55 14.39 -24.43 10.83
C GLU A 55 15.01 -25.55 9.98
N LYS A 56 15.44 -25.25 8.75
CA LYS A 56 16.17 -26.21 7.89
C LYS A 56 17.47 -26.69 8.55
N ARG A 57 18.22 -25.80 9.18
CA ARG A 57 19.44 -26.15 9.92
C ARG A 57 19.14 -27.05 11.12
N GLU A 58 18.13 -26.72 11.91
CA GLU A 58 17.72 -27.52 13.07
C GLU A 58 17.22 -28.91 12.66
N TYR A 59 16.41 -28.98 11.60
CA TYR A 59 15.97 -30.24 10.99
C TYR A 59 17.18 -31.08 10.56
N ARG A 60 18.14 -30.47 9.86
CA ARG A 60 19.35 -31.18 9.42
C ARG A 60 20.17 -31.71 10.60
N ILE A 61 20.30 -30.93 11.68
CA ILE A 61 20.98 -31.38 12.91
C ILE A 61 20.25 -32.58 13.52
N ALA A 62 18.92 -32.56 13.59
CA ALA A 62 18.14 -33.68 14.10
C ALA A 62 18.37 -34.95 13.28
N THR A 63 18.31 -34.86 11.94
CA THR A 63 18.59 -36.00 11.06
C THR A 63 20.01 -36.53 11.23
N LEU A 64 21.01 -35.65 11.43
CA LEU A 64 22.39 -36.07 11.68
C LEU A 64 22.54 -36.75 13.04
N LYS A 65 21.80 -36.31 14.07
CA LYS A 65 21.79 -36.94 15.40
C LYS A 65 21.17 -38.34 15.36
N GLU A 66 20.10 -38.54 14.61
CA GLU A 66 19.52 -39.86 14.37
C GLU A 66 20.52 -40.78 13.64
N ALA A 67 21.16 -40.29 12.58
CA ALA A 67 22.18 -41.04 11.86
C ALA A 67 23.38 -41.40 12.76
N LEU A 68 23.76 -40.50 13.67
CA LEU A 68 24.84 -40.73 14.64
C LEU A 68 24.47 -41.87 15.60
N GLN A 69 23.23 -41.90 16.11
CA GLN A 69 22.77 -42.99 16.97
C GLN A 69 22.90 -44.34 16.27
N VAL A 70 22.45 -44.43 15.01
CA VAL A 70 22.58 -45.65 14.20
C VAL A 70 24.04 -46.01 13.98
N ALA A 71 24.88 -45.06 13.58
CA ALA A 71 26.31 -45.30 13.34
C ALA A 71 27.02 -45.83 14.59
N THR A 72 26.73 -45.25 15.77
CA THR A 72 27.29 -45.72 17.04
C THR A 72 26.79 -47.10 17.45
N ALA A 73 25.51 -47.40 17.21
CA ALA A 73 24.95 -48.72 17.51
C ALA A 73 25.55 -49.83 16.64
N VAL A 74 25.89 -49.50 15.38
CA VAL A 74 26.54 -50.41 14.43
C VAL A 74 28.06 -50.48 14.65
N GLY A 75 28.66 -49.57 15.43
CA GLY A 75 30.10 -49.51 15.67
C GLY A 75 30.89 -48.95 14.48
N LEU A 76 30.26 -48.09 13.66
CA LEU A 76 30.89 -47.47 12.50
C LEU A 76 31.43 -46.08 12.86
N ASP A 77 32.73 -45.99 13.14
CA ASP A 77 33.38 -44.72 13.48
C ASP A 77 33.85 -43.93 12.25
N LYS A 78 34.37 -44.64 11.25
CA LYS A 78 34.92 -44.08 10.00
C LYS A 78 33.95 -44.28 8.83
N PRO A 79 34.01 -43.45 7.78
CA PRO A 79 33.16 -43.61 6.62
C PRO A 79 33.31 -45.01 6.00
N SER A 80 32.18 -45.67 5.77
CA SER A 80 32.15 -46.99 5.16
C SER A 80 32.60 -46.93 3.69
N PRO A 81 33.47 -47.85 3.22
CA PRO A 81 33.83 -47.97 1.81
C PRO A 81 32.62 -48.13 0.88
N ALA A 82 31.47 -48.58 1.39
CA ALA A 82 30.21 -48.70 0.66
C ALA A 82 29.69 -47.36 0.10
N ILE A 83 30.09 -46.22 0.69
CA ILE A 83 29.76 -44.88 0.15
C ILE A 83 30.44 -44.67 -1.21
N PHE A 84 31.66 -45.17 -1.38
CA PHE A 84 32.46 -45.03 -2.60
C PHE A 84 32.27 -46.18 -3.60
N ALA A 85 31.54 -47.23 -3.22
CA ALA A 85 31.26 -48.36 -4.11
C ALA A 85 30.34 -48.01 -5.29
N ASN A 86 29.74 -46.81 -5.28
CA ASN A 86 28.99 -46.22 -6.39
C ASN A 86 29.87 -45.52 -7.44
N ASP A 87 31.18 -45.82 -7.50
CA ASP A 87 32.03 -45.39 -8.61
C ASP A 87 31.55 -46.07 -9.92
N PRO A 88 31.01 -45.31 -10.90
CA PRO A 88 30.48 -45.87 -12.14
C PRO A 88 31.54 -46.55 -13.02
N SER A 89 32.83 -46.46 -12.66
CA SER A 89 33.93 -47.09 -13.38
C SER A 89 34.10 -48.60 -13.11
N LYS A 90 33.48 -49.17 -12.08
CA LYS A 90 33.54 -50.62 -11.78
C LYS A 90 32.25 -51.33 -12.22
N GLY A 91 32.21 -51.67 -13.50
CA GLY A 91 31.09 -52.38 -14.11
C GLY A 91 30.83 -53.76 -13.51
N ARG A 92 29.97 -53.85 -12.50
CA ARG A 92 29.03 -54.99 -12.30
C ARG A 92 27.96 -54.60 -11.28
N SER A 93 26.70 -54.60 -11.74
CA SER A 93 25.48 -54.18 -11.03
C SER A 93 25.33 -52.68 -10.79
N GLN A 94 24.89 -51.96 -11.83
CA GLN A 94 24.20 -50.67 -11.69
C GLN A 94 22.82 -50.92 -11.07
N GLN A 95 22.78 -51.14 -9.77
CA GLN A 95 21.55 -50.89 -9.03
C GLN A 95 21.47 -49.37 -8.92
N ASN A 96 20.48 -48.78 -9.58
CA ASN A 96 20.17 -47.35 -9.51
C ASN A 96 19.75 -46.99 -8.07
N PHE A 97 20.71 -46.96 -7.15
CA PHE A 97 20.52 -46.31 -5.87
C PHE A 97 20.56 -44.83 -6.16
N ASP A 98 19.42 -44.15 -6.03
CA ASP A 98 19.35 -42.69 -6.08
C ASP A 98 20.47 -42.12 -5.20
N THR A 99 21.41 -41.38 -5.80
CA THR A 99 22.54 -40.74 -5.11
C THR A 99 22.07 -39.82 -3.96
N LYS A 100 20.78 -39.47 -3.94
CA LYS A 100 20.10 -38.69 -2.89
C LYS A 100 19.78 -39.50 -1.61
N ASN A 101 19.81 -40.83 -1.67
CA ASN A 101 19.35 -41.73 -0.60
C ASN A 101 20.47 -42.59 0.00
N VAL A 102 21.74 -42.17 -0.10
CA VAL A 102 22.82 -42.84 0.64
C VAL A 102 22.57 -42.65 2.14
N PRO A 103 22.39 -43.71 2.93
CA PRO A 103 22.09 -43.58 4.35
C PRO A 103 23.21 -42.83 5.09
N LEU A 104 22.85 -41.76 5.80
CA LEU A 104 23.81 -40.84 6.44
C LEU A 104 24.70 -41.53 7.49
N PHE A 105 24.19 -42.58 8.14
CA PHE A 105 24.95 -43.32 9.15
C PHE A 105 26.23 -43.96 8.58
N LEU A 106 26.28 -44.22 7.27
CA LEU A 106 27.46 -44.77 6.61
C LEU A 106 28.66 -43.81 6.65
N LEU A 107 28.44 -42.51 6.90
CA LEU A 107 29.51 -41.51 6.99
C LEU A 107 30.41 -41.73 8.22
N GLY A 108 29.93 -42.49 9.21
CA GLY A 108 30.64 -42.78 10.45
C GLY A 108 30.39 -41.79 11.57
N SER A 109 30.56 -42.24 12.80
CA SER A 109 30.25 -41.49 14.01
C SER A 109 31.11 -40.22 14.18
N GLU A 110 32.37 -40.26 13.74
CA GLU A 110 33.33 -39.15 13.87
C GLU A 110 32.94 -37.97 12.96
N ALA A 111 32.70 -38.26 11.69
CA ALA A 111 32.32 -37.24 10.70
C ALA A 111 30.96 -36.60 11.00
N LEU A 112 29.99 -37.40 11.46
CA LEU A 112 28.67 -36.90 11.85
C LEU A 112 28.76 -35.95 13.07
N LYS A 113 29.59 -36.27 14.07
CA LYS A 113 29.82 -35.40 15.24
C LYS A 113 30.42 -34.06 14.84
N GLU A 114 31.44 -34.07 13.98
CA GLU A 114 32.06 -32.83 13.52
C GLU A 114 31.08 -32.00 12.67
N GLN A 115 30.27 -32.63 11.81
CA GLN A 115 29.26 -31.91 11.04
C GLN A 115 28.19 -31.26 11.92
N ILE A 116 27.71 -31.96 12.96
CA ILE A 116 26.79 -31.40 13.95
C ILE A 116 27.43 -30.20 14.63
N LYS A 117 28.68 -30.33 15.10
CA LYS A 117 29.41 -29.25 15.78
C LYS A 117 29.56 -28.00 14.90
N VAL A 118 29.84 -28.18 13.60
CA VAL A 118 29.91 -27.08 12.63
C VAL A 118 28.56 -26.38 12.48
N LEU A 119 27.46 -27.13 12.35
CA LEU A 119 26.11 -26.57 12.19
C LEU A 119 25.60 -25.89 13.47
N GLU A 120 25.89 -26.44 14.64
CA GLU A 120 25.56 -25.86 15.95
C GLU A 120 26.37 -24.58 16.22
N GLY A 121 27.62 -24.50 15.76
CA GLY A 121 28.47 -23.31 15.89
C GLY A 121 28.09 -22.16 14.94
N ARG A 122 27.24 -22.40 13.94
CA ARG A 122 26.87 -21.41 12.93
C ARG A 122 25.91 -20.36 13.50
N ARG A 123 26.18 -19.08 13.26
CA ARG A 123 25.37 -17.94 13.76
C ARG A 123 24.31 -17.46 12.78
N GLN A 124 24.59 -17.54 11.48
CA GLN A 124 23.75 -16.98 10.43
C GLN A 124 23.85 -17.85 9.18
N ASP A 125 22.73 -18.02 8.49
CA ASP A 125 22.57 -18.92 7.34
C ASP A 125 22.30 -18.15 6.02
N ASP A 126 22.53 -16.83 6.02
CA ASP A 126 22.21 -15.92 4.91
C ASP A 126 22.92 -16.28 3.58
N HIS A 127 24.00 -17.06 3.62
CA HIS A 127 24.72 -17.51 2.43
C HIS A 127 24.08 -18.71 1.73
N GLU A 128 23.11 -19.38 2.36
CA GLU A 128 22.44 -20.56 1.78
C GLU A 128 21.35 -20.20 0.76
N ASP A 129 20.86 -18.95 0.76
CA ASP A 129 19.74 -18.50 -0.08
C ASP A 129 20.04 -17.15 -0.76
N GLU A 130 19.96 -17.13 -2.09
CA GLU A 130 20.13 -15.93 -2.91
C GLU A 130 19.10 -14.85 -2.57
N ARG A 131 17.89 -15.25 -2.15
CA ARG A 131 16.80 -14.35 -1.81
C ARG A 131 17.15 -13.41 -0.66
N VAL A 132 17.95 -13.87 0.30
CA VAL A 132 18.43 -13.02 1.40
C VAL A 132 19.30 -11.89 0.85
N SER A 133 20.18 -12.18 -0.11
CA SER A 133 21.03 -11.19 -0.75
C SER A 133 20.21 -10.18 -1.56
N GLU A 134 19.17 -10.63 -2.27
CA GLU A 134 18.22 -9.75 -2.97
C GLU A 134 17.52 -8.77 -2.02
N ILE A 135 16.92 -9.28 -0.95
CA ILE A 135 16.16 -8.46 0.00
C ILE A 135 17.07 -7.43 0.69
N VAL A 136 18.30 -7.82 1.05
CA VAL A 136 19.27 -6.89 1.65
C VAL A 136 19.64 -5.78 0.66
N ARG A 137 19.88 -6.10 -0.62
CA ARG A 137 20.13 -5.08 -1.65
C ARG A 137 18.95 -4.12 -1.82
N ASP A 138 17.73 -4.64 -1.85
CA ASP A 138 16.52 -3.82 -1.98
C ASP A 138 16.33 -2.90 -0.76
N LEU A 139 16.62 -3.40 0.44
CA LEU A 139 16.63 -2.60 1.66
C LEU A 139 17.72 -1.51 1.63
N ASP A 140 18.91 -1.80 1.12
CA ASP A 140 20.01 -0.84 0.96
C ASP A 140 19.62 0.29 0.00
N ILE A 141 19.02 -0.05 -1.13
CA ILE A 141 18.46 0.90 -2.11
C ILE A 141 17.41 1.83 -1.47
N LEU A 142 16.54 1.27 -0.61
CA LEU A 142 15.49 2.01 0.08
C LEU A 142 16.04 2.88 1.24
N ASN A 143 17.12 2.44 1.89
CA ASN A 143 17.75 3.16 2.99
C ASN A 143 18.70 4.27 2.53
N GLY A 144 19.07 4.29 1.25
CA GLY A 144 20.03 5.25 0.71
C GLY A 144 21.44 5.02 1.27
N THR A 145 21.81 3.75 1.53
CA THR A 145 23.19 3.42 1.86
C THR A 145 24.08 3.64 0.64
N PRO A 146 25.39 3.93 0.80
CA PRO A 146 26.31 4.15 -0.33
C PRO A 146 26.28 3.01 -1.35
N GLU A 147 26.16 1.76 -0.89
CA GLU A 147 26.01 0.58 -1.75
C GLU A 147 24.68 0.59 -2.53
N GLY A 148 23.58 0.98 -1.86
CA GLY A 148 22.28 1.14 -2.50
C GLY A 148 22.25 2.27 -3.52
N GLU A 149 22.93 3.39 -3.25
CA GLU A 149 23.06 4.51 -4.20
C GLU A 149 23.86 4.11 -5.44
N ALA A 150 24.94 3.35 -5.28
CA ALA A 150 25.72 2.83 -6.41
C ALA A 150 24.90 1.90 -7.32
N VAL A 151 23.95 1.13 -6.75
CA VAL A 151 23.03 0.28 -7.52
C VAL A 151 21.92 1.11 -8.18
N ARG A 152 21.36 2.11 -7.48
CA ARG A 152 20.35 3.03 -8.05
C ARG A 152 20.86 3.76 -9.27
N VAL A 153 22.05 4.34 -9.19
CA VAL A 153 22.69 5.09 -10.29
C VAL A 153 22.84 4.24 -11.56
N ARG A 154 22.96 2.92 -11.43
CA ARG A 154 23.02 1.99 -12.57
C ARG A 154 21.64 1.62 -13.14
N GLY A 155 20.57 1.78 -12.37
CA GLY A 155 19.19 1.38 -12.70
C GLY A 155 18.21 2.53 -12.91
N ASP A 156 18.67 3.77 -13.04
CA ASP A 156 17.94 5.05 -13.00
C ASP A 156 16.90 5.32 -14.12
N ALA A 157 16.19 4.30 -14.59
CA ALA A 157 14.89 4.49 -15.23
C ALA A 157 13.78 4.33 -14.17
N ILE A 158 13.81 5.15 -13.11
CA ILE A 158 12.68 5.22 -12.16
C ILE A 158 11.48 5.80 -12.93
N PRO A 159 10.36 5.07 -13.10
CA PRO A 159 9.18 5.60 -13.76
C PRO A 159 8.56 6.67 -12.86
N LEU A 160 8.87 7.92 -13.16
CA LEU A 160 8.21 9.08 -12.54
C LEU A 160 6.72 8.99 -12.87
N ASP A 161 5.89 8.90 -11.83
CA ASP A 161 4.42 8.86 -11.95
C ASP A 161 3.93 9.93 -12.92
N ALA A 162 3.14 9.50 -13.92
CA ALA A 162 2.58 10.34 -14.97
C ALA A 162 1.79 11.54 -14.40
N THR A 163 1.23 11.38 -13.21
CA THR A 163 0.50 12.43 -12.48
C THR A 163 1.43 13.58 -12.07
N TYR A 164 2.61 13.27 -11.54
CA TYR A 164 3.62 14.26 -11.15
C TYR A 164 4.18 15.01 -12.37
N LEU A 165 4.45 14.27 -13.46
CA LEU A 165 4.92 14.86 -14.73
C LEU A 165 3.91 15.83 -15.35
N ASN A 166 2.61 15.54 -15.24
CA ASN A 166 1.55 16.42 -15.74
C ASN A 166 1.43 17.70 -14.91
N ASN A 167 1.59 17.63 -13.60
CA ASN A 167 1.52 18.80 -12.72
C ASN A 167 2.71 19.75 -12.91
N ILE A 168 3.93 19.22 -13.10
CA ILE A 168 5.11 20.03 -13.44
C ILE A 168 4.95 20.72 -14.81
N ARG A 169 4.40 20.01 -15.81
CA ARG A 169 4.12 20.61 -17.11
C ARG A 169 3.17 21.81 -17.00
N ARG A 170 2.11 21.70 -16.20
CA ARG A 170 1.17 22.81 -15.96
C ARG A 170 1.83 24.02 -15.30
N LEU A 171 2.72 23.81 -14.34
CA LEU A 171 3.48 24.90 -13.71
C LEU A 171 4.38 25.64 -14.70
N LYS A 172 5.06 24.88 -15.56
CA LYS A 172 5.93 25.47 -16.59
C LYS A 172 5.13 26.35 -17.55
N LEU A 173 3.93 25.92 -17.93
CA LEU A 173 3.00 26.70 -18.76
C LEU A 173 2.52 27.96 -18.03
N LEU A 174 2.16 27.86 -16.74
CA LEU A 174 1.74 29.02 -15.94
C LEU A 174 2.88 30.03 -15.74
N LYS A 175 4.13 29.55 -15.61
CA LYS A 175 5.32 30.40 -15.47
C LYS A 175 5.76 31.04 -16.80
N GLN A 176 5.43 30.42 -17.93
CA GLN A 176 5.62 30.99 -19.27
C GLN A 176 4.56 32.04 -19.62
N ILE A 177 3.40 32.01 -18.96
CA ILE A 177 2.46 33.13 -18.96
C ILE A 177 3.05 34.19 -18.01
N ASP A 178 4.06 34.89 -18.52
CA ASP A 178 4.73 36.02 -17.92
C ASP A 178 3.72 37.16 -17.74
N ALA A 179 2.96 37.13 -16.65
CA ALA A 179 2.28 38.31 -16.16
C ALA A 179 3.33 39.16 -15.46
N GLY A 180 4.09 39.91 -16.26
CA GLY A 180 5.18 40.77 -15.80
C GLY A 180 4.75 41.60 -14.60
N GLU A 181 5.64 41.73 -13.62
CA GLU A 181 5.39 42.48 -12.39
C GLU A 181 4.86 43.88 -12.73
N PRO A 182 3.59 44.20 -12.47
CA PRO A 182 3.10 45.52 -12.78
C PRO A 182 3.65 46.47 -11.72
N THR A 183 4.47 47.42 -12.15
CA THR A 183 4.89 48.56 -11.34
C THR A 183 3.65 49.36 -10.96
N PHE A 184 3.21 49.31 -9.70
CA PHE A 184 2.04 50.05 -9.25
C PHE A 184 2.45 51.37 -8.59
N GLN A 185 2.04 52.50 -9.17
CA GLN A 185 1.83 53.73 -8.42
C GLN A 185 0.54 53.54 -7.60
N LEU A 186 0.69 53.48 -6.28
CA LEU A 186 -0.43 53.38 -5.34
C LEU A 186 -1.17 54.73 -5.32
N LEU A 187 -2.25 54.84 -6.09
CA LEU A 187 -3.32 55.78 -5.75
C LEU A 187 -4.33 55.02 -4.89
N GLU A 188 -4.32 55.32 -3.60
CA GLU A 188 -5.26 54.81 -2.60
C GLU A 188 -6.63 55.46 -2.85
N VAL A 189 -7.50 54.76 -3.56
CA VAL A 189 -8.92 55.15 -3.71
C VAL A 189 -9.69 54.39 -2.63
N GLU A 190 -9.92 55.03 -1.49
CA GLU A 190 -10.91 54.57 -0.51
C GLU A 190 -12.31 54.64 -1.15
N GLN A 191 -12.95 53.49 -1.32
CA GLN A 191 -14.40 53.44 -1.55
C GLN A 191 -15.02 52.48 -0.52
N PRO A 192 -16.01 52.94 0.27
CA PRO A 192 -16.69 52.11 1.26
C PRO A 192 -17.55 51.02 0.60
N PRO A 193 -17.88 49.92 1.32
CA PRO A 193 -18.56 48.76 0.75
C PRO A 193 -19.98 49.11 0.26
N SER A 194 -20.28 48.74 -0.99
CA SER A 194 -21.62 48.84 -1.57
C SER A 194 -22.60 47.88 -0.88
N PRO A 195 -23.83 48.31 -0.54
CA PRO A 195 -24.87 47.41 -0.05
C PRO A 195 -25.22 46.37 -1.12
N GLY A 196 -25.43 45.11 -0.71
CA GLY A 196 -25.85 44.03 -1.60
C GLY A 196 -27.28 44.23 -2.12
N ASP A 197 -27.51 43.80 -3.36
CA ASP A 197 -28.81 43.83 -4.04
C ASP A 197 -29.67 42.64 -3.57
N TYR A 198 -30.76 42.93 -2.85
CA TYR A 198 -31.72 41.95 -2.31
C TYR A 198 -33.05 41.97 -3.10
N SER A 199 -33.00 41.98 -4.42
CA SER A 199 -34.19 42.06 -5.28
C SER A 199 -35.02 40.77 -5.37
N ASP A 200 -34.56 39.64 -4.81
CA ASP A 200 -35.22 38.33 -4.97
C ASP A 200 -36.33 38.03 -3.93
N VAL A 201 -36.61 38.96 -3.01
CA VAL A 201 -37.69 38.81 -2.00
C VAL A 201 -39.04 39.39 -2.44
N GLY A 202 -39.11 40.04 -3.61
CA GLY A 202 -40.31 40.75 -4.07
C GLY A 202 -41.56 39.88 -4.24
N ASN A 203 -41.37 38.57 -4.48
CA ASN A 203 -42.47 37.63 -4.75
C ASN A 203 -42.78 36.69 -3.58
N MET A 204 -42.10 36.84 -2.43
CA MET A 204 -42.27 35.96 -1.27
C MET A 204 -43.71 35.96 -0.75
N LEU A 205 -44.34 37.14 -0.69
CA LEU A 205 -45.71 37.30 -0.21
C LEU A 205 -46.72 36.56 -1.10
N TRP A 206 -46.55 36.62 -2.42
CA TRP A 206 -47.40 35.92 -3.39
C TRP A 206 -47.27 34.39 -3.29
N ASN A 207 -46.07 33.89 -3.01
CA ASN A 207 -45.84 32.46 -2.82
C ASN A 207 -46.52 31.93 -1.56
N ILE A 208 -46.46 32.69 -0.45
CA ILE A 208 -47.15 32.32 0.80
C ILE A 208 -48.67 32.32 0.60
N LEU A 209 -49.22 33.34 -0.06
CA LEU A 209 -50.66 33.48 -0.27
C LEU A 209 -51.25 32.34 -1.11
N ARG A 210 -50.53 31.91 -2.16
CA ARG A 210 -50.93 30.76 -3.00
C ARG A 210 -50.90 29.43 -2.22
N GLY A 211 -49.87 29.24 -1.39
CA GLY A 211 -49.77 28.05 -0.54
C GLY A 211 -50.93 27.93 0.44
N PHE A 212 -51.32 29.04 1.08
CA PHE A 212 -52.46 29.06 1.99
C PHE A 212 -53.78 28.73 1.28
N LEU A 213 -54.00 29.31 0.09
CA LEU A 213 -55.22 29.08 -0.69
C LEU A 213 -55.38 27.60 -1.10
N LEU A 214 -54.28 26.96 -1.52
CA LEU A 214 -54.27 25.54 -1.88
C LEU A 214 -54.55 24.64 -0.66
N GLY A 215 -54.01 24.98 0.50
CA GLY A 215 -54.26 24.23 1.74
C GLY A 215 -55.73 24.25 2.17
N LEU A 216 -56.40 25.40 2.04
CA LEU A 216 -57.81 25.55 2.40
C LEU A 216 -58.71 24.72 1.49
N ILE A 217 -58.45 24.72 0.18
CA ILE A 217 -59.20 23.91 -0.79
C ILE A 217 -59.05 22.42 -0.47
N ALA A 218 -57.83 21.95 -0.18
CA ALA A 218 -57.59 20.56 0.17
C ALA A 218 -58.34 20.15 1.45
N ALA A 219 -58.37 21.00 2.47
CA ALA A 219 -59.08 20.73 3.71
C ALA A 219 -60.60 20.57 3.50
N VAL A 220 -61.21 21.40 2.65
CA VAL A 220 -62.65 21.31 2.33
C VAL A 220 -62.96 20.01 1.60
N VAL A 221 -62.12 19.61 0.63
CA VAL A 221 -62.31 18.35 -0.11
C VAL A 221 -62.25 17.14 0.83
N ILE A 222 -61.29 17.12 1.76
CA ILE A 222 -61.15 16.06 2.76
C ILE A 222 -62.38 16.00 3.67
N ALA A 223 -62.86 17.16 4.14
CA ALA A 223 -64.03 17.23 5.03
C ALA A 223 -65.31 16.73 4.34
N LEU A 224 -65.55 17.12 3.08
CA LEU A 224 -66.69 16.64 2.31
C LEU A 224 -66.60 15.14 2.02
N GLY A 225 -65.42 14.63 1.68
CA GLY A 225 -65.18 13.20 1.49
C GLY A 225 -65.47 12.39 2.76
N ALA A 226 -64.98 12.87 3.91
CA ALA A 226 -65.24 12.23 5.20
C ALA A 226 -66.74 12.21 5.56
N LEU A 227 -67.47 13.30 5.29
CA LEU A 227 -68.90 13.38 5.54
C LEU A 227 -69.70 12.43 4.63
N ALA A 228 -69.33 12.33 3.36
CA ALA A 228 -69.95 11.41 2.41
C ALA A 228 -69.72 9.93 2.77
N LEU A 229 -68.53 9.60 3.27
CA LEU A 229 -68.20 8.27 3.80
C LEU A 229 -68.99 7.94 5.07
N GLN A 230 -69.19 8.89 5.98
CA GLN A 230 -70.00 8.68 7.17
C GLN A 230 -71.50 8.49 6.85
N ALA A 231 -72.00 9.16 5.81
CA ALA A 231 -73.39 9.01 5.37
C ALA A 231 -73.68 7.67 4.68
N SER A 232 -72.65 6.97 4.20
CA SER A 232 -72.77 5.70 3.45
C SER A 232 -72.55 4.45 4.31
N LEU A 233 -72.25 4.59 5.61
CA LEU A 233 -72.16 3.45 6.53
C LEU A 233 -73.57 3.01 7.02
N PRO A 234 -73.94 1.71 6.90
CA PRO A 234 -75.22 1.22 7.38
C PRO A 234 -75.32 1.31 8.91
N ARG A 235 -76.39 1.94 9.41
CA ARG A 235 -76.65 2.09 10.85
C ARG A 235 -76.87 0.70 11.49
N PRO A 236 -76.17 0.34 12.58
CA PRO A 236 -76.41 -0.93 13.26
C PRO A 236 -77.82 -0.94 13.88
N SER A 237 -78.55 -2.03 13.67
CA SER A 237 -79.85 -2.30 14.26
C SER A 237 -79.74 -2.37 15.79
N ARG A 238 -80.62 -1.65 16.48
CA ARG A 238 -80.80 -1.75 17.94
C ARG A 238 -81.30 -3.16 18.28
N PRO A 239 -80.64 -3.92 19.17
CA PRO A 239 -81.28 -5.06 19.82
C PRO A 239 -82.29 -4.56 20.86
N ALA A 240 -83.44 -5.23 20.93
CA ALA A 240 -84.39 -5.15 22.05
C ALA A 240 -83.91 -6.04 23.19
#